data_AF-A0AAW4VDV0-F1
#
_entry.id   AF-A0AAW4VDV0-F1
#
_cell.length_a   1.000
_cell.length_b   1.000
_cell.length_c   1.000
_cell.angle_alpha   90.00
_cell.angle_beta   90.00
_cell.angle_gamma   90.00
#
_symmetry.space_group_name_H-M   'P 1'
#
loop_
_entity.id
_entity.type
_entity.pdbx_description
1 polymer ?
#
loop_
_entity_poly.entity_id
_entity_poly.type
_entity_poly.pdbx_seq_one_letter_code
_entity_poly.pdbx_strand_id
1 'polypeptide(L)'
;MLGVEYQSTIDQKMVVRTRIYEMLDYYNQLISGRKKLMPNIMIVFYAGSSFWKAPQRLQEMMDKSKSMEKYYNDWKYFFVDIKEIDTTKIKNSQVRYLVEAVQGLYEGSKRINDENR
;
A
#
# COMPACT_ATOMS: atom_id res chain seq x y z
N MET A 1 -9.55 10.28 -9.69
CA MET A 1 -10.35 9.25 -8.99
C MET A 1 -9.63 8.89 -7.68
N LEU A 2 -10.34 8.48 -6.64
CA LEU A 2 -9.72 7.90 -5.44
C LEU A 2 -10.08 6.41 -5.41
N GLY A 3 -9.10 5.55 -5.68
CA GLY A 3 -9.21 4.11 -5.55
C GLY A 3 -8.79 3.66 -4.15
N VAL A 4 -9.56 2.74 -3.57
CA VAL A 4 -9.21 2.08 -2.31
C VAL A 4 -9.21 0.58 -2.57
N GLU A 5 -8.09 -0.08 -2.28
CA GLU A 5 -7.97 -1.52 -2.39
C GLU A 5 -7.67 -2.13 -1.01
N TYR A 6 -8.46 -3.12 -0.62
CA TYR A 6 -8.25 -3.89 0.61
C TYR A 6 -7.47 -5.17 0.29
N GLN A 7 -6.48 -5.48 1.13
CA GLN A 7 -5.69 -6.70 1.05
C GLN A 7 -5.66 -7.42 2.41
N SER A 8 -5.93 -8.72 2.40
CA SER A 8 -5.79 -9.61 3.58
C SER A 8 -4.60 -10.56 3.44
N THR A 9 -4.05 -10.70 2.24
CA THR A 9 -2.86 -11.51 1.95
C THR A 9 -1.76 -10.61 1.36
N ILE A 10 -0.52 -11.07 1.45
CA ILE A 10 0.61 -10.35 0.85
C ILE A 10 0.59 -10.58 -0.66
N ASP A 11 0.48 -9.51 -1.44
CA ASP A 11 0.61 -9.55 -2.88
C ASP A 11 1.93 -8.89 -3.31
N GLN A 12 2.86 -9.72 -3.77
CA GLN A 12 4.19 -9.31 -4.26
C GLN A 12 4.13 -8.44 -5.51
N LYS A 13 2.97 -8.38 -6.19
CA LYS A 13 2.77 -7.65 -7.44
C LYS A 13 2.04 -6.32 -7.24
N MET A 14 1.77 -5.91 -5.99
CA MET A 14 0.96 -4.70 -5.72
C MET A 14 1.48 -3.43 -6.38
N VAL A 15 2.79 -3.21 -6.40
CA VAL A 15 3.38 -2.03 -7.06
C VAL A 15 3.00 -1.98 -8.54
N VAL A 16 3.11 -3.11 -9.23
CA VAL A 16 2.81 -3.20 -10.66
C VAL A 16 1.30 -3.08 -10.91
N ARG A 17 0.48 -3.75 -10.11
CA ARG A 17 -0.98 -3.72 -10.23
C ARG A 17 -1.54 -2.31 -10.04
N THR A 18 -1.15 -1.63 -8.95
CA THR A 18 -1.58 -0.25 -8.66
C THR A 18 -1.18 0.70 -9.78
N ARG A 19 0.04 0.54 -10.32
CA ARG A 19 0.48 1.33 -11.47
C ARG A 19 -0.35 1.06 -12.72
N ILE A 20 -0.65 -0.21 -13.02
CA ILE A 20 -1.49 -0.56 -14.18
C ILE A 20 -2.85 0.10 -14.07
N TYR A 21 -3.49 0.06 -12.90
CA TYR A 21 -4.79 0.73 -12.69
C TYR A 21 -4.71 2.24 -12.91
N GLU A 22 -3.67 2.89 -12.40
CA GLU A 22 -3.46 4.33 -12.60
C GLU A 22 -3.26 4.68 -14.08
N MET A 23 -2.40 3.93 -14.79
CA MET A 23 -2.11 4.17 -16.22
C MET A 23 -3.33 3.89 -17.10
N LEU A 24 -4.09 2.82 -16.81
CA LEU A 24 -5.32 2.52 -17.53
C LEU A 24 -6.36 3.62 -17.34
N ASP A 25 -6.50 4.19 -16.14
CA ASP A 25 -7.40 5.31 -15.92
C ASP A 25 -6.98 6.56 -16.71
N TYR A 26 -5.69 6.92 -16.70
CA TYR A 26 -5.23 8.04 -17.54
C TYR A 26 -5.42 7.76 -19.02
N TYR A 27 -5.18 6.54 -19.49
CA TYR A 27 -5.46 6.16 -20.86
C TYR A 27 -6.95 6.34 -21.20
N ASN A 28 -7.85 5.85 -20.33
CA ASN A 28 -9.29 6.03 -20.48
C ASN A 28 -9.70 7.51 -20.51
N GLN A 29 -9.06 8.35 -19.71
CA GLN A 29 -9.28 9.80 -19.73
C GLN A 29 -8.86 10.44 -21.06
N LEU A 30 -7.73 10.03 -21.64
CA LEU A 30 -7.25 10.54 -22.93
C LEU A 30 -8.20 10.16 -24.07
N ILE A 31 -8.60 8.89 -24.16
CA ILE A 31 -9.52 8.42 -25.21
C ILE A 31 -10.92 9.03 -25.06
N SER A 32 -11.31 9.44 -23.86
CA SER A 32 -12.55 10.18 -23.60
C SER A 32 -12.47 11.67 -24.00
N GLY A 33 -11.38 12.10 -24.64
CA GLY A 33 -11.21 13.46 -25.17
C GLY A 33 -10.85 14.51 -24.12
N ARG A 34 -10.39 14.11 -22.92
CA ARG A 34 -9.97 15.09 -21.90
C ARG A 34 -8.70 15.79 -22.33
N LYS A 35 -8.73 17.13 -22.34
CA LYS A 35 -7.56 17.99 -22.64
C LYS A 35 -6.54 18.04 -21.49
N LYS A 36 -6.93 17.69 -20.27
CA LYS A 36 -6.08 17.63 -19.08
C LYS A 36 -6.42 16.37 -18.27
N LEU A 37 -5.39 15.68 -17.79
CA LEU A 37 -5.54 14.51 -16.92
C LEU A 37 -6.02 14.95 -15.54
N MET A 38 -7.06 14.30 -15.03
CA MET A 38 -7.44 14.35 -13.63
C MET A 38 -6.58 13.38 -12.85
N PRO A 39 -5.97 13.80 -11.72
CA PRO A 39 -5.14 12.92 -10.92
C PRO A 39 -5.94 11.72 -10.39
N ASN A 40 -5.29 10.57 -10.38
CA ASN A 40 -5.80 9.34 -9.78
C ASN A 40 -4.85 8.91 -8.65
N ILE A 41 -5.43 8.58 -7.50
CA ILE A 41 -4.69 8.10 -6.33
C ILE A 41 -5.29 6.76 -5.93
N MET A 42 -4.42 5.77 -5.74
CA MET A 42 -4.81 4.47 -5.20
C MET A 42 -4.16 4.23 -3.86
N ILE A 43 -4.97 3.94 -2.85
CA ILE A 43 -4.53 3.60 -1.50
C ILE A 43 -4.82 2.13 -1.25
N VAL A 44 -3.79 1.39 -0.86
CA VAL A 44 -3.89 -0.01 -0.47
C VAL A 44 -3.91 -0.10 1.05
N PHE A 45 -5.00 -0.63 1.61
CA PHE A 45 -5.10 -0.98 3.02
C PHE A 45 -4.84 -2.46 3.20
N TYR A 46 -3.90 -2.78 4.08
CA TYR A 46 -3.58 -4.15 4.43
C TYR A 46 -3.95 -4.45 5.88
N ALA A 47 -4.76 -5.49 6.06
CA ALA A 47 -5.19 -5.99 7.37
C ALA A 47 -4.96 -7.51 7.49
N GLY A 48 -3.95 -8.03 6.81
CA GLY A 48 -3.55 -9.44 6.94
C GLY A 48 -2.81 -9.75 8.23
N SER A 49 -2.68 -11.06 8.51
CA SER A 49 -2.14 -11.58 9.77
C SER A 49 -0.66 -11.32 9.99
N SER A 50 0.11 -11.23 8.89
CA SER A 50 1.55 -10.95 8.91
C SER A 50 1.82 -9.47 8.68
N PHE A 51 3.03 -9.00 8.97
CA PHE A 51 3.48 -7.68 8.51
C PHE A 51 3.65 -7.69 7.01
N TRP A 52 3.36 -6.56 6.37
CA TRP A 52 3.60 -6.42 4.95
C TRP A 52 5.08 -6.56 4.61
N LYS A 53 5.42 -7.52 3.76
CA LYS A 53 6.80 -7.81 3.33
C LYS A 53 6.96 -7.75 1.80
N ALA A 54 5.93 -7.33 1.09
CA ALA A 54 6.02 -7.15 -0.35
C ALA A 54 6.61 -5.77 -0.69
N PRO A 55 7.24 -5.64 -1.86
CA PRO A 55 7.76 -4.38 -2.37
C PRO A 55 6.74 -3.25 -2.29
N GLN A 56 7.17 -2.07 -1.85
CA GLN A 56 6.36 -0.84 -1.79
C GLN A 56 6.69 0.15 -2.91
N ARG A 57 7.81 -0.07 -3.61
CA ARG A 57 8.25 0.72 -4.76
C ARG A 57 8.80 -0.18 -5.86
N LEU A 58 8.81 0.31 -7.10
CA LEU A 58 9.14 -0.53 -8.26
C LEU A 58 10.58 -1.00 -8.23
N GLN A 59 11.52 -0.16 -7.78
CA GLN A 59 12.93 -0.56 -7.76
C GLN A 59 13.25 -1.68 -6.75
N GLU A 60 12.39 -1.93 -5.76
CA GLU A 60 12.53 -3.09 -4.86
C GLU A 60 12.24 -4.42 -5.58
N MET A 61 11.60 -4.38 -6.76
CA MET A 61 11.31 -5.54 -7.60
C MET A 61 12.34 -5.77 -8.72
N MET A 62 13.26 -4.83 -8.95
CA MET A 62 14.17 -4.87 -10.09
C MET A 62 15.49 -5.55 -9.76
N ASP A 63 16.04 -6.30 -10.72
CA ASP A 63 17.45 -6.71 -10.70
C ASP A 63 18.33 -5.49 -10.98
N LYS A 64 18.87 -4.89 -9.91
CA LYS A 64 19.60 -3.63 -9.99
C LYS A 64 21.01 -3.82 -10.57
N SER A 65 21.30 -3.17 -11.69
CA SER A 65 22.68 -2.84 -12.04
C SER A 65 23.04 -1.46 -11.47
N LYS A 66 24.08 -1.39 -10.64
CA LYS A 66 24.48 -0.14 -9.95
C LYS A 66 24.74 1.03 -10.90
N SER A 67 25.18 0.76 -12.13
CA SER A 67 25.45 1.78 -13.15
C SER A 67 24.19 2.45 -13.71
N MET A 68 23.02 1.79 -13.62
CA MET A 68 21.79 2.24 -14.27
C MET A 68 20.67 2.67 -13.31
N GLU A 69 20.87 2.55 -12.00
CA GLU A 69 19.83 2.79 -10.98
C GLU A 69 19.14 4.15 -11.11
N LYS A 70 19.89 5.19 -11.49
CA LYS A 70 19.36 6.56 -11.68
C LYS A 70 18.44 6.74 -12.89
N TYR A 71 18.41 5.79 -13.82
CA TYR A 71 17.60 5.89 -15.04
C TYR A 71 16.26 5.15 -14.92
N TYR A 72 16.10 4.30 -13.90
CA TYR A 72 14.85 3.56 -13.71
C TYR A 72 13.83 4.40 -12.94
N ASN A 73 12.59 4.36 -13.41
CA ASN A 73 11.48 4.92 -12.67
C ASN A 73 11.31 4.18 -11.33
N ASP A 74 11.16 4.93 -10.24
CA ASP A 74 10.85 4.37 -8.92
C ASP A 74 9.43 4.74 -8.51
N TRP A 75 8.47 4.00 -9.05
CA TRP A 75 7.07 4.22 -8.71
C TRP A 75 6.77 3.67 -7.33
N LYS A 76 6.19 4.50 -6.48
CA LYS A 76 5.70 4.14 -5.15
C LYS A 76 4.19 4.27 -5.12
N TYR A 77 3.51 3.31 -4.53
CA TYR A 77 2.06 3.38 -4.30
C TYR A 77 1.74 3.81 -2.86
N PHE A 78 0.55 4.35 -2.63
CA PHE A 78 0.11 4.66 -1.27
C PHE A 78 -0.32 3.38 -0.57
N PHE A 79 0.33 3.08 0.54
CA PHE A 79 0.15 1.86 1.28
C PHE A 79 -0.03 2.16 2.76
N VAL A 80 -0.95 1.45 3.39
CA VAL A 80 -1.24 1.52 4.82
C VAL A 80 -1.36 0.09 5.35
N ASP A 81 -0.42 -0.34 6.18
CA ASP A 81 -0.63 -1.50 7.06
C ASP A 81 -1.40 -1.02 8.30
N ILE A 82 -2.57 -1.57 8.57
CA ILE A 82 -3.35 -1.22 9.76
C ILE A 82 -2.58 -1.49 11.05
N LYS A 83 -1.62 -2.41 11.03
CA LYS A 83 -0.76 -2.73 12.17
C LYS A 83 0.27 -1.63 12.47
N GLU A 84 0.60 -0.80 11.49
CA GLU A 84 1.66 0.21 11.58
C GLU A 84 1.17 1.64 11.36
N ILE A 85 -0.12 1.82 11.07
CA ILE A 85 -0.68 3.17 10.91
C ILE A 85 -0.54 3.95 12.22
N ASP A 86 0.00 5.15 12.09
CA ASP A 86 0.06 6.14 13.16
C ASP A 86 -1.36 6.65 13.47
N THR A 87 -1.93 6.18 14.58
CA THR A 87 -3.31 6.44 14.99
C THR A 87 -3.53 7.91 15.37
N THR A 88 -2.47 8.66 15.68
CA THR A 88 -2.55 10.10 15.98
C THR A 88 -3.04 10.91 14.78
N LYS A 89 -2.82 10.40 13.56
CA LYS A 89 -3.29 11.02 12.29
C LYS A 89 -4.79 10.79 12.05
N ILE A 90 -5.42 9.85 12.76
CA ILE A 90 -6.85 9.55 12.63
C ILE A 90 -7.61 10.52 13.54
N LYS A 91 -8.30 11.51 12.96
CA LYS A 91 -9.02 12.54 13.74
C LYS A 91 -10.29 12.00 14.41
N ASN A 92 -10.97 11.04 13.79
CA ASN A 92 -12.18 10.47 14.36
C ASN A 92 -11.83 9.51 15.51
N SER A 93 -12.31 9.81 16.72
CA SER A 93 -11.97 9.06 17.94
C SER A 93 -12.45 7.62 17.93
N GLN A 94 -13.63 7.34 17.36
CA GLN A 94 -14.17 5.97 17.27
C GLN A 94 -13.34 5.12 16.30
N VAL A 95 -12.99 5.67 15.14
CA VAL A 95 -12.13 4.99 14.17
C VAL A 95 -10.74 4.77 14.76
N ARG A 96 -10.19 5.78 15.46
CA ARG A 96 -8.90 5.65 16.15
C ARG A 96 -8.92 4.51 17.15
N TYR A 97 -9.92 4.49 18.04
CA TYR A 97 -10.11 3.43 19.04
C TYR A 97 -10.20 2.04 18.40
N LEU A 98 -10.97 1.90 17.32
CA LEU A 98 -11.09 0.63 16.59
C LEU A 98 -9.73 0.16 16.03
N VAL A 99 -8.97 1.07 15.41
CA VAL A 99 -7.65 0.73 14.85
C VAL A 99 -6.67 0.35 15.97
N GLU A 100 -6.65 1.08 17.08
CA GLU A 100 -5.83 0.76 18.26
C GLU A 100 -6.19 -0.60 18.86
N ALA A 101 -7.50 -0.92 18.96
CA ALA A 101 -7.95 -2.23 19.41
C ALA A 101 -7.46 -3.36 18.48
N VAL A 102 -7.54 -3.17 17.16
CA VAL A 102 -7.02 -4.13 16.18
C VAL A 102 -5.50 -4.28 16.31
N GLN A 103 -4.74 -3.20 16.47
CA GLN A 103 -3.30 -3.24 16.70
C GLN A 103 -2.95 -4.02 17.98
N GLY A 104 -3.70 -3.80 19.08
CA GLY A 104 -3.53 -4.55 20.33
C GLY A 104 -3.75 -6.06 20.18
N LEU A 105 -4.73 -6.49 19.37
CA LEU A 105 -4.94 -7.90 19.07
C LEU A 105 -3.73 -8.52 18.35
N TYR A 106 -3.13 -7.79 17.42
CA TYR A 106 -1.93 -8.23 16.72
C TYR A 106 -0.70 -8.33 17.64
N GLU A 107 -0.48 -7.36 18.52
CA GLU A 107 0.60 -7.40 19.51
C GLU A 107 0.46 -8.58 20.49
N GLY A 108 -0.76 -8.84 20.96
CA GLY A 108 -1.06 -9.99 21.79
C GLY A 108 -0.67 -11.31 21.11
N SER A 109 -1.00 -11.45 19.82
CA SER A 109 -0.64 -12.65 19.05
C SER A 109 0.88 -12.86 18.92
N LYS A 110 1.66 -11.77 18.79
CA LYS A 110 3.12 -11.86 18.70
C LYS A 110 3.74 -12.36 20.01
N ARG A 111 3.33 -11.80 21.14
CA ARG A 111 3.86 -12.16 22.47
C ARG A 111 3.67 -13.65 22.76
N ILE A 112 2.50 -14.20 22.43
CA ILE A 112 2.21 -15.64 22.58
C ILE A 112 3.15 -16.49 21.73
N ASN A 113 3.49 -16.07 20.51
CA ASN A 113 4.40 -16.81 19.65
C ASN A 113 5.87 -16.75 20.12
N ASP A 114 6.29 -15.63 20.71
CA ASP A 114 7.64 -15.45 21.25
C ASP A 114 7.84 -16.22 22.57
N GLU A 115 6.80 -16.38 23.39
CA GLU A 115 6.83 -17.18 24.64
C GLU A 115 6.89 -18.70 24.40
N ASN A 116 6.47 -19.16 23.22
CA ASN A 116 6.43 -20.59 22.84
C ASN A 116 7.70 -21.07 22.12
N ARG A 117 8.76 -20.26 22.06
CA ARG A 117 10.01 -20.52 21.33
C ARG A 117 11.21 -20.61 22.27
#